data_AF-A0A971FHH3-F1
#
_entry.id   AF-A0A971FHH3-F1
#
_cell.length_a   1.000
_cell.length_b   1.000
_cell.length_c   1.000
_cell.angle_alpha   90.00
_cell.angle_beta   90.00
_cell.angle_gamma   90.00
#
_symmetry.space_group_name_H-M   'P 1'
#
loop_
_entity.id
_entity.type
_entity.pdbx_description
1 polymer ?
#
loop_
_entity_poly.entity_id
_entity_poly.type
_entity_poly.pdbx_seq_one_letter_code
_entity_poly.pdbx_strand_id
1 'polypeptide(L)'
;MNYADSDVGSLNTVLPVFSIEEVRPSTAHRGQTVYLTVRSSKALAANPAVTINGVPTDSVIKDSDRAYTCVWKVLPEDPPGNAVIIITGEDPLGNGGVLNDNTSLVILTPGHGLPQRAWPVLIILPLLGILALFNRRKNATRGVYLPLVLLLAAASAFGELPQVSNVRFSQGSDGAGGTKVDIYYDLIAPNGPCTVAVALSKNGGEDGFIYSATAVRGDISRVDTGINHHIVWAIAEDYPNEDIPNARVRVTAEEAFSLVFMTDTHVDMKCSEYNLQSMAEWIIDQEENLNIRYVGHLGDVGDNRGSGNLTAMLQKARSALQPVMDSGIALSVAIGNHDYEPPGSRSADAFNRSDTFGLDLYEGTFEQESEGPCLDPGGTINHYSTQEIYGRPYLFLTLEYYPRDKVLDWADNLVRNQFPEHEVIVSTHAYLNEFGNLSASTYVQSAPGPEYSNSGISMWERYFKYWENLRFILNGHFINTPRQKYLEQTGAYGNVVHSHFFNYQNWGYKFGSLYYVTESGLNQAATVKIFTLYPASNRVVIRNYTPSAGKEIEAANPNTHSLVEMMR
;
A
#
# COMPACT_ATOMS: atom_id res chain seq x y z
N MET A 1 13.66 17.86 1.07
CA MET A 1 13.02 16.99 2.08
C MET A 1 11.82 16.36 1.42
N ASN A 2 11.50 15.11 1.72
CA ASN A 2 10.41 14.36 1.07
C ASN A 2 9.02 14.68 1.62
N TYR A 3 8.87 15.83 2.28
CA TYR A 3 7.62 16.32 2.83
C TYR A 3 7.57 17.84 2.72
N ALA A 4 6.36 18.37 2.76
CA ALA A 4 6.09 19.78 3.03
C ALA A 4 4.87 19.92 3.93
N ASP A 5 4.84 21.04 4.64
CA ASP A 5 3.79 21.38 5.60
C ASP A 5 2.97 22.53 5.05
N SER A 6 1.65 22.48 5.26
CA SER A 6 0.77 23.61 4.98
C SER A 6 1.07 24.81 5.87
N ASP A 7 0.50 25.96 5.54
CA ASP A 7 0.24 27.00 6.54
C ASP A 7 -0.68 26.48 7.65
N VAL A 8 -0.68 27.17 8.80
CA VAL A 8 -1.60 26.87 9.91
C VAL A 8 -3.01 27.34 9.54
N GLY A 9 -4.01 26.50 9.77
CA GLY A 9 -5.42 26.81 9.59
C GLY A 9 -6.29 26.13 10.65
N SER A 10 -7.61 26.21 10.49
CA SER A 10 -8.58 25.60 11.40
C SER A 10 -9.30 24.41 10.77
N LEU A 11 -9.47 23.33 11.52
CA LEU A 11 -10.32 22.18 11.17
C LEU A 11 -11.33 21.94 12.28
N ASN A 12 -12.60 21.68 11.94
CA ASN A 12 -13.66 21.51 12.94
C ASN A 12 -14.67 20.44 12.49
N THR A 13 -14.76 19.35 13.25
CA THR A 13 -15.64 18.18 13.03
C THR A 13 -16.73 18.08 14.09
N VAL A 14 -16.95 19.12 14.91
CA VAL A 14 -18.02 19.17 15.92
C VAL A 14 -19.37 19.35 15.22
N LEU A 15 -20.28 18.40 15.41
CA LEU A 15 -21.60 18.47 14.77
C LEU A 15 -22.48 19.60 15.36
N PRO A 16 -23.38 20.20 14.57
CA PRO A 16 -24.47 21.04 15.09
C PRO A 16 -25.34 20.24 16.05
N VAL A 17 -25.59 20.79 17.24
CA VAL A 17 -26.50 20.22 18.23
C VAL A 17 -27.77 21.06 18.23
N PHE A 18 -28.91 20.43 17.96
CA PHE A 18 -30.21 21.09 17.92
C PHE A 18 -30.94 20.96 19.26
N SER A 19 -31.69 22.00 19.63
CA SER A 19 -32.58 22.01 20.79
C SER A 19 -33.89 22.70 20.45
N ILE A 20 -35.00 22.13 20.90
CA ILE A 20 -36.31 22.79 20.88
C ILE A 20 -36.38 23.73 22.09
N GLU A 21 -36.47 25.04 21.85
CA GLU A 21 -36.62 26.02 22.93
C GLU A 21 -38.10 26.20 23.33
N GLU A 22 -39.01 26.06 22.37
CA GLU A 22 -40.43 26.31 22.58
C GLU A 22 -41.31 25.60 21.54
N VAL A 23 -42.49 25.13 21.99
CA VAL A 23 -43.60 24.67 21.13
C VAL A 23 -44.88 25.38 21.54
N ARG A 24 -45.53 26.08 20.61
CA ARG A 24 -46.77 26.82 20.86
C ARG A 24 -47.88 26.49 19.85
N PRO A 25 -49.00 25.87 20.29
CA PRO A 25 -49.19 25.22 21.59
C PRO A 25 -48.45 23.87 21.65
N SER A 26 -47.98 23.46 22.84
CA SER A 26 -47.42 22.12 23.07
C SER A 26 -48.47 21.01 23.11
N THR A 27 -49.76 21.36 23.16
CA THR A 27 -50.89 20.45 22.94
C THR A 27 -51.79 21.01 21.85
N ALA A 28 -51.92 20.32 20.71
CA ALA A 28 -52.59 20.83 19.53
C ALA A 28 -53.72 19.90 19.04
N HIS A 29 -54.77 20.49 18.45
CA HIS A 29 -55.83 19.75 17.77
C HIS A 29 -55.57 19.69 16.25
N ARG A 30 -56.12 18.67 15.58
CA ARG A 30 -56.06 18.58 14.10
C ARG A 30 -56.61 19.86 13.44
N GLY A 31 -55.88 20.38 12.47
CA GLY A 31 -56.15 21.64 11.78
C GLY A 31 -55.62 22.91 12.48
N GLN A 32 -55.10 22.81 13.71
CA GLN A 32 -54.47 23.92 14.43
C GLN A 32 -53.04 24.16 13.90
N THR A 33 -52.58 25.41 13.98
CA THR A 33 -51.19 25.77 13.66
C THR A 33 -50.34 25.73 14.93
N VAL A 34 -49.18 25.08 14.81
CA VAL A 34 -48.12 24.97 15.82
C VAL A 34 -46.91 25.76 15.34
N TYR A 35 -46.29 26.48 16.27
CA TYR A 35 -45.03 27.19 16.10
C TYR A 35 -43.97 26.48 16.93
N LEU A 36 -42.83 26.15 16.32
CA LEU A 36 -41.70 25.46 16.93
C LEU A 36 -40.47 26.37 16.86
N THR A 37 -39.89 26.74 18.00
CA THR A 37 -38.63 27.49 18.05
C THR A 37 -37.46 26.51 18.24
N VAL A 38 -36.58 26.49 17.25
CA VAL A 38 -35.41 25.61 17.16
C VAL A 38 -34.14 26.43 17.30
N ARG A 39 -33.24 26.03 18.19
CA ARG A 39 -31.86 26.56 18.26
C ARG A 39 -30.86 25.51 17.81
N SER A 40 -29.80 25.95 17.14
CA SER A 40 -28.59 25.17 16.86
C SER A 40 -27.42 25.67 17.70
N SER A 41 -26.49 24.80 18.08
CA SER A 41 -25.23 25.18 18.74
C SER A 41 -24.34 26.04 17.83
N LYS A 42 -24.46 25.89 16.51
CA LYS A 42 -23.66 26.54 15.46
C LYS A 42 -24.54 27.24 14.43
N ALA A 43 -23.94 28.14 13.63
CA ALA A 43 -24.60 28.67 12.44
C ALA A 43 -24.71 27.56 11.38
N LEU A 44 -25.82 27.53 10.64
CA LEU A 44 -26.08 26.53 9.59
C LEU A 44 -25.88 27.12 8.20
N ALA A 45 -25.51 26.27 7.23
CA ALA A 45 -25.39 26.63 5.82
C ALA A 45 -26.73 27.03 5.17
N ALA A 46 -27.82 26.43 5.64
CA ALA A 46 -29.19 26.69 5.22
C ALA A 46 -30.16 26.63 6.41
N ASN A 47 -31.46 26.86 6.18
CA ASN A 47 -32.48 26.58 7.20
C ASN A 47 -32.53 25.07 7.48
N PRO A 48 -32.73 24.64 8.74
CA PRO A 48 -32.82 23.23 9.07
C PRO A 48 -34.07 22.61 8.43
N ALA A 49 -33.96 21.36 7.99
CA ALA A 49 -35.12 20.56 7.61
C ALA A 49 -35.81 20.07 8.89
N VAL A 50 -37.09 20.37 9.03
CA VAL A 50 -37.91 19.92 10.16
C VAL A 50 -39.08 19.12 9.64
N THR A 51 -39.27 17.94 10.22
CA THR A 51 -40.44 17.11 9.99
C THR A 51 -41.17 16.84 11.30
N ILE A 52 -42.50 16.75 11.23
CA ILE A 52 -43.37 16.34 12.33
C ILE A 52 -44.19 15.16 11.83
N ASN A 53 -44.13 14.04 12.55
CA ASN A 53 -44.67 12.73 12.14
C ASN A 53 -44.20 12.28 10.73
N GLY A 54 -42.97 12.67 10.35
CA GLY A 54 -42.39 12.37 9.04
C GLY A 54 -42.85 13.30 7.89
N VAL A 55 -43.69 14.30 8.18
CA VAL A 55 -44.12 15.30 7.18
C VAL A 55 -43.34 16.61 7.39
N PRO A 56 -42.77 17.23 6.33
CA PRO A 56 -42.12 18.54 6.43
C PRO A 56 -43.03 19.64 6.99
N THR A 57 -42.47 20.57 7.76
CA THR A 57 -43.18 21.76 8.25
C THR A 57 -43.54 22.72 7.09
N ASP A 58 -44.66 23.44 7.20
CA ASP A 58 -45.16 24.36 6.15
C ASP A 58 -44.16 25.47 5.80
N SER A 59 -43.39 25.95 6.78
CA SER A 59 -42.29 26.89 6.56
C SER A 59 -41.27 26.87 7.71
N VAL A 60 -40.04 27.28 7.40
CA VAL A 60 -38.96 27.51 8.39
C VAL A 60 -38.40 28.91 8.17
N ILE A 61 -38.48 29.75 9.19
CA ILE A 61 -38.07 31.16 9.20
C ILE A 61 -36.77 31.25 10.01
N LYS A 62 -35.74 31.95 9.50
CA LYS A 62 -34.50 32.20 10.24
C LYS A 62 -34.66 33.49 11.06
N ASP A 63 -34.78 33.36 12.38
CA ASP A 63 -34.98 34.48 13.31
C ASP A 63 -33.65 35.14 13.71
N SER A 64 -32.59 34.33 13.80
CA SER A 64 -31.22 34.79 14.07
C SER A 64 -30.22 33.80 13.48
N ASP A 65 -28.92 34.06 13.66
CA ASP A 65 -27.89 33.22 13.02
C ASP A 65 -27.88 31.74 13.48
N ARG A 66 -28.51 31.44 14.63
CA ARG A 66 -28.63 30.09 15.20
C ARG A 66 -30.03 29.73 15.70
N ALA A 67 -31.07 30.53 15.39
CA ALA A 67 -32.44 30.26 15.84
C ALA A 67 -33.44 30.40 14.69
N TYR A 68 -34.42 29.49 14.68
CA TYR A 68 -35.37 29.31 13.59
C TYR A 68 -36.77 29.03 14.15
N THR A 69 -37.80 29.61 13.52
CA THR A 69 -39.20 29.35 13.82
C THR A 69 -39.80 28.53 12.70
N CYS A 70 -40.22 27.31 13.00
CA CYS A 70 -40.93 26.44 12.08
C CYS A 70 -42.44 26.56 12.32
N VAL A 71 -43.21 26.64 11.23
CA VAL A 71 -44.68 26.69 11.27
C VAL A 71 -45.21 25.39 10.71
N TRP A 72 -46.12 24.74 11.43
CA TRP A 72 -46.74 23.49 10.98
C TRP A 72 -48.22 23.44 11.35
N LYS A 73 -49.06 23.04 10.40
CA LYS A 73 -50.48 22.79 10.61
C LYS A 73 -50.73 21.30 10.83
N VAL A 74 -51.26 20.95 12.00
CA VAL A 74 -51.61 19.56 12.35
C VAL A 74 -52.56 19.01 11.29
N LEU A 75 -52.23 17.85 10.71
CA LEU A 75 -52.97 17.27 9.60
C LEU A 75 -54.22 16.52 10.08
N PRO A 76 -55.27 16.40 9.24
CA PRO A 76 -56.44 15.56 9.51
C PRO A 76 -56.12 14.09 9.81
N GLU A 77 -55.03 13.58 9.24
CA GLU A 77 -54.54 12.20 9.32
C GLU A 77 -53.61 11.92 10.52
N ASP A 78 -53.09 12.95 11.19
CA ASP A 78 -52.10 12.76 12.27
C ASP A 78 -52.64 11.91 13.44
N PRO A 79 -51.88 10.92 13.94
CA PRO A 79 -52.30 10.10 15.07
C PRO A 79 -52.39 10.94 16.37
N PRO A 80 -53.39 10.69 17.24
CA PRO A 80 -53.39 11.28 18.57
C PRO A 80 -52.28 10.67 19.44
N GLY A 81 -51.67 11.48 20.30
CA GLY A 81 -50.50 11.12 21.10
C GLY A 81 -49.31 12.06 20.87
N ASN A 82 -48.12 11.67 21.34
CA ASN A 82 -46.91 12.47 21.15
C ASN A 82 -46.52 12.49 19.67
N ALA A 83 -46.26 13.68 19.13
CA ALA A 83 -45.74 13.83 17.77
C ALA A 83 -44.23 13.55 17.74
N VAL A 84 -43.73 12.95 16.67
CA VAL A 84 -42.29 12.73 16.44
C VAL A 84 -41.74 13.90 15.63
N ILE A 85 -40.89 14.72 16.25
CA ILE A 85 -40.22 15.86 15.61
C ILE A 85 -38.79 15.42 15.25
N ILE A 86 -38.43 15.53 13.98
CA ILE A 86 -37.05 15.29 13.51
C ILE A 86 -36.53 16.58 12.90
N ILE A 87 -35.36 17.03 13.37
CA ILE A 87 -34.66 18.23 12.93
C ILE A 87 -33.30 17.80 12.38
N THR A 88 -32.98 18.19 11.15
CA THR A 88 -31.64 18.00 10.57
C THR A 88 -31.11 19.30 9.95
N GLY A 89 -29.80 19.43 9.88
CA GLY A 89 -29.15 20.54 9.17
C GLY A 89 -27.63 20.52 9.32
N GLU A 90 -26.95 21.22 8.41
CA GLU A 90 -25.49 21.23 8.29
C GLU A 90 -24.91 22.61 8.61
N ASP A 91 -23.71 22.66 9.21
CA ASP A 91 -22.91 23.89 9.25
C ASP A 91 -22.24 24.19 7.88
N PRO A 92 -21.66 25.38 7.66
CA PRO A 92 -20.97 25.71 6.39
C PRO A 92 -19.78 24.82 6.02
N LEU A 93 -19.31 23.95 6.93
CA LEU A 93 -18.26 22.96 6.69
C LEU A 93 -18.85 21.58 6.35
N GLY A 94 -20.18 21.44 6.27
CA GLY A 94 -20.90 20.20 6.00
C GLY A 94 -21.09 19.28 7.20
N ASN A 95 -20.77 19.73 8.42
CA ASN A 95 -21.02 18.90 9.60
C ASN A 95 -22.53 18.77 9.81
N GLY A 96 -23.09 17.57 9.56
CA GLY A 96 -24.52 17.29 9.74
C GLY A 96 -24.91 17.04 11.21
N GLY A 97 -25.95 17.72 11.68
CA GLY A 97 -26.56 17.51 13.00
C GLY A 97 -27.97 16.92 12.90
N VAL A 98 -28.41 16.21 13.94
CA VAL A 98 -29.78 15.70 14.07
C VAL A 98 -30.30 15.82 15.51
N LEU A 99 -31.58 16.17 15.66
CA LEU A 99 -32.36 15.97 16.88
C LEU A 99 -33.61 15.15 16.55
N ASN A 100 -33.91 14.18 17.40
CA ASN A 100 -35.18 13.48 17.43
C ASN A 100 -35.86 13.78 18.77
N ASP A 101 -37.05 14.38 18.75
CA ASP A 101 -37.89 14.58 19.92
C ASP A 101 -39.24 13.88 19.75
N ASN A 102 -39.78 13.38 20.86
CA ASN A 102 -41.12 12.81 20.93
C ASN A 102 -41.83 13.22 22.23
N THR A 103 -41.52 14.40 22.76
CA THR A 103 -42.01 14.87 24.07
C THR A 103 -42.58 16.29 24.05
N SER A 104 -42.16 17.13 23.10
CA SER A 104 -42.45 18.57 23.11
C SER A 104 -43.83 18.94 22.52
N LEU A 105 -44.47 18.02 21.80
CA LEU A 105 -45.77 18.22 21.15
C LEU A 105 -46.69 17.00 21.31
N VAL A 106 -47.94 17.25 21.72
CA VAL A 106 -49.00 16.23 21.84
C VAL A 106 -50.21 16.60 20.99
N ILE A 107 -50.69 15.64 20.19
CA ILE A 107 -51.87 15.78 19.32
C ILE A 107 -53.10 15.21 20.03
N LEU A 108 -54.13 16.04 20.18
CA LEU A 108 -55.34 15.73 20.94
C LEU A 108 -56.48 15.20 20.04
N THR A 109 -57.26 14.26 20.58
CA THR A 109 -58.46 13.71 19.93
C THR A 109 -59.56 14.77 19.71
N PRO A 110 -60.39 14.67 18.64
CA PRO A 110 -61.34 15.74 18.31
C PRO A 110 -62.54 15.83 19.28
N GLY A 111 -62.82 17.04 19.77
CA GLY A 111 -64.13 17.42 20.30
C GLY A 111 -65.03 17.94 19.18
N HIS A 112 -66.31 17.55 19.16
CA HIS A 112 -67.22 17.88 18.05
C HIS A 112 -67.70 19.35 18.07
N GLY A 113 -67.63 20.03 16.92
CA GLY A 113 -68.24 21.35 16.69
C GLY A 113 -68.23 21.76 15.20
N LEU A 114 -69.39 22.14 14.67
CA LEU A 114 -69.65 22.62 13.29
C LEU A 114 -70.65 23.80 13.38
N PRO A 115 -71.01 24.49 12.28
CA PRO A 115 -70.16 25.18 11.29
C PRO A 115 -70.70 26.61 10.97
N GLN A 116 -70.03 27.40 10.12
CA GLN A 116 -70.73 28.41 9.29
C GLN A 116 -70.13 28.51 7.86
N ARG A 117 -70.99 28.89 6.90
CA ARG A 117 -70.70 29.01 5.45
C ARG A 117 -70.79 30.48 5.01
N ALA A 118 -69.97 30.90 4.02
CA ALA A 118 -70.42 31.58 2.78
C ALA A 118 -69.26 32.11 1.89
N TRP A 119 -68.91 31.37 0.84
CA TRP A 119 -68.85 31.72 -0.61
C TRP A 119 -69.06 33.19 -1.06
N PRO A 120 -68.65 33.63 -2.30
CA PRO A 120 -67.80 33.02 -3.36
C PRO A 120 -66.83 34.02 -4.11
N VAL A 121 -66.47 33.75 -5.40
CA VAL A 121 -66.06 34.72 -6.49
C VAL A 121 -64.58 35.17 -6.47
N LEU A 122 -63.72 35.19 -7.52
CA LEU A 122 -63.63 34.82 -8.98
C LEU A 122 -62.10 34.64 -9.30
N ILE A 123 -61.54 33.65 -10.04
CA ILE A 123 -61.53 33.30 -11.51
C ILE A 123 -60.40 33.94 -12.39
N ILE A 124 -59.67 33.07 -13.14
CA ILE A 124 -58.75 33.26 -14.34
C ILE A 124 -57.37 33.95 -14.10
N LEU A 125 -56.16 33.45 -14.49
CA LEU A 125 -55.56 32.68 -15.64
C LEU A 125 -55.13 33.56 -16.87
N PRO A 126 -54.22 33.12 -17.79
CA PRO A 126 -52.76 32.92 -17.65
C PRO A 126 -51.96 33.47 -18.89
N LEU A 127 -50.87 32.77 -19.31
CA LEU A 127 -50.08 32.86 -20.59
C LEU A 127 -48.85 33.81 -20.63
N LEU A 128 -47.83 33.65 -21.49
CA LEU A 128 -47.02 32.53 -22.04
C LEU A 128 -46.14 33.08 -23.19
N GLY A 129 -44.87 32.67 -23.27
CA GLY A 129 -44.02 32.69 -24.50
C GLY A 129 -43.44 34.02 -25.01
N ILE A 130 -42.43 34.05 -25.91
CA ILE A 130 -41.41 33.04 -26.30
C ILE A 130 -40.28 33.73 -27.15
N LEU A 131 -39.04 33.20 -27.08
CA LEU A 131 -37.84 33.39 -27.94
C LEU A 131 -37.42 34.77 -28.57
N ALA A 132 -36.25 35.25 -28.14
CA ALA A 132 -34.97 35.36 -28.89
C ALA A 132 -34.88 35.99 -30.32
N LEU A 133 -33.84 36.83 -30.57
CA LEU A 133 -32.58 36.43 -31.27
C LEU A 133 -31.59 37.57 -31.65
N PHE A 134 -30.28 37.23 -31.63
CA PHE A 134 -29.13 37.77 -32.41
C PHE A 134 -28.69 39.27 -32.26
N ASN A 135 -27.40 39.68 -32.34
CA ASN A 135 -26.28 39.25 -33.21
C ASN A 135 -24.93 39.98 -32.94
N ARG A 136 -23.81 39.38 -33.44
CA ARG A 136 -22.46 39.95 -33.77
C ARG A 136 -21.52 40.29 -32.58
N ARG A 137 -20.17 40.37 -32.65
CA ARG A 137 -19.06 40.13 -33.66
C ARG A 137 -17.73 39.94 -32.85
N LYS A 138 -16.84 38.94 -33.07
CA LYS A 138 -15.73 38.72 -34.07
C LYS A 138 -14.30 39.27 -33.73
N ASN A 139 -13.29 38.44 -34.05
CA ASN A 139 -11.82 38.68 -34.30
C ASN A 139 -10.83 38.60 -33.10
N ALA A 140 -9.51 38.30 -33.24
CA ALA A 140 -8.74 37.43 -34.17
C ALA A 140 -7.19 37.37 -33.82
N THR A 141 -6.62 36.16 -33.72
CA THR A 141 -5.26 35.68 -34.15
C THR A 141 -3.90 36.35 -33.76
N ARG A 142 -2.91 35.47 -33.43
CA ARG A 142 -1.40 35.56 -33.53
C ARG A 142 -0.65 36.50 -32.55
N GLY A 143 0.56 36.20 -32.04
CA GLY A 143 1.36 34.95 -32.01
C GLY A 143 2.90 35.16 -31.85
N VAL A 144 3.64 34.04 -31.66
CA VAL A 144 5.09 33.79 -31.96
C VAL A 144 6.17 34.14 -30.90
N TYR A 145 7.26 33.33 -30.94
CA TYR A 145 8.59 33.37 -30.30
C TYR A 145 8.69 32.69 -28.91
N LEU A 146 9.73 31.90 -28.58
CA LEU A 146 11.04 31.65 -29.23
C LEU A 146 11.51 30.19 -28.94
N PRO A 147 12.27 29.51 -29.82
CA PRO A 147 12.92 28.24 -29.47
C PRO A 147 14.19 28.45 -28.63
N LEU A 148 14.48 27.54 -27.71
CA LEU A 148 15.80 27.39 -27.11
C LEU A 148 16.35 25.99 -27.42
N VAL A 149 17.63 25.94 -27.79
CA VAL A 149 18.35 24.74 -28.24
C VAL A 149 19.47 24.45 -27.25
N LEU A 150 19.77 23.16 -27.05
CA LEU A 150 20.88 22.58 -26.28
C LEU A 150 20.86 22.80 -24.75
N LEU A 151 20.83 21.69 -24.02
CA LEU A 151 22.06 21.19 -23.40
C LEU A 151 21.98 19.68 -23.11
N LEU A 152 22.86 18.93 -23.77
CA LEU A 152 23.29 17.62 -23.31
C LEU A 152 24.15 17.82 -22.07
N ALA A 153 23.66 17.38 -20.92
CA ALA A 153 24.46 17.21 -19.72
C ALA A 153 23.98 15.92 -19.03
N ALA A 154 24.51 14.79 -19.48
CA ALA A 154 24.52 13.57 -18.68
C ALA A 154 25.50 13.79 -17.52
N ALA A 155 25.07 14.52 -16.51
CA ALA A 155 25.64 14.39 -15.18
C ALA A 155 25.09 13.09 -14.59
N SER A 156 25.93 12.32 -13.90
CA SER A 156 25.50 11.19 -13.08
C SER A 156 24.50 11.72 -12.06
N ALA A 157 23.21 11.48 -12.30
CA ALA A 157 22.15 11.95 -11.44
C ALA A 157 22.09 11.03 -10.22
N PHE A 158 22.72 11.45 -9.12
CA PHE A 158 22.29 11.00 -7.80
C PHE A 158 20.77 11.22 -7.75
N GLY A 159 20.01 10.14 -7.55
CA GLY A 159 18.56 10.21 -7.54
C GLY A 159 18.09 11.21 -6.49
N GLU A 160 17.62 12.39 -6.90
CA GLU A 160 17.09 13.36 -5.95
C GLU A 160 15.91 12.72 -5.22
N LEU A 161 15.82 12.90 -3.90
CA LEU A 161 14.63 12.45 -3.18
C LEU A 161 13.40 13.23 -3.67
N PRO A 162 12.20 12.62 -3.63
CA PRO A 162 10.95 13.32 -3.93
C PRO A 162 10.86 14.65 -3.18
N GLN A 163 10.30 15.67 -3.83
CA GLN A 163 10.10 16.98 -3.24
C GLN A 163 8.61 17.32 -3.28
N VAL A 164 7.99 17.32 -2.10
CA VAL A 164 6.64 17.85 -1.92
C VAL A 164 6.76 19.36 -1.69
N SER A 165 5.84 20.15 -2.26
CA SER A 165 5.77 21.59 -2.01
C SER A 165 4.33 22.12 -2.17
N ASN A 166 4.13 23.42 -1.89
CA ASN A 166 2.87 24.13 -2.08
C ASN A 166 1.63 23.46 -1.44
N VAL A 167 1.85 22.77 -0.32
CA VAL A 167 0.81 22.07 0.46
C VAL A 167 -0.18 23.09 1.02
N ARG A 168 -1.46 22.89 0.74
CA ARG A 168 -2.55 23.74 1.24
C ARG A 168 -3.80 22.90 1.46
N PHE A 169 -4.61 23.26 2.44
CA PHE A 169 -5.86 22.54 2.72
C PHE A 169 -7.04 23.49 2.89
N SER A 170 -8.24 22.98 2.63
CA SER A 170 -9.51 23.66 2.90
C SER A 170 -10.58 22.65 3.31
N GLN A 171 -11.28 22.92 4.40
CA GLN A 171 -12.42 22.10 4.83
C GLN A 171 -13.72 22.58 4.18
N GLY A 172 -14.62 21.65 3.86
CA GLY A 172 -15.95 21.93 3.33
C GLY A 172 -16.85 20.70 3.32
N SER A 173 -18.09 20.87 2.85
CA SER A 173 -19.05 19.77 2.73
C SER A 173 -18.62 18.71 1.71
N ASP A 174 -18.91 17.44 2.02
CA ASP A 174 -18.73 16.31 1.10
C ASP A 174 -19.92 16.13 0.13
N GLY A 175 -21.03 16.85 0.34
CA GLY A 175 -22.27 16.76 -0.42
C GLY A 175 -23.21 15.60 0.00
N ALA A 176 -22.87 14.88 1.07
CA ALA A 176 -23.62 13.74 1.62
C ALA A 176 -24.03 13.93 3.10
N GLY A 177 -23.89 15.15 3.64
CA GLY A 177 -24.16 15.49 5.04
C GLY A 177 -22.95 15.33 5.97
N GLY A 178 -21.76 15.17 5.41
CA GLY A 178 -20.49 15.08 6.10
C GLY A 178 -19.51 16.19 5.72
N THR A 179 -18.34 16.17 6.38
CA THR A 179 -17.25 17.12 6.15
C THR A 179 -16.04 16.43 5.55
N LYS A 180 -15.38 17.11 4.61
CA LYS A 180 -14.12 16.71 4.01
C LYS A 180 -13.08 17.82 4.11
N VAL A 181 -11.81 17.44 4.02
CA VAL A 181 -10.70 18.35 3.78
C VAL A 181 -10.14 18.06 2.41
N ASP A 182 -10.19 19.06 1.52
CA ASP A 182 -9.47 19.03 0.25
C ASP A 182 -8.04 19.52 0.51
N ILE A 183 -7.06 18.69 0.20
CA ILE A 183 -5.62 18.98 0.35
C ILE A 183 -5.02 19.01 -1.06
N TYR A 184 -4.32 20.09 -1.40
CA TYR A 184 -3.58 20.23 -2.64
C TYR A 184 -2.09 20.33 -2.37
N TYR A 185 -1.27 19.75 -3.26
CA TYR A 185 0.18 19.83 -3.21
C TYR A 185 0.80 19.75 -4.60
N ASP A 186 2.06 20.17 -4.71
CA ASP A 186 2.91 19.95 -5.87
C ASP A 186 3.96 18.88 -5.53
N LEU A 187 4.33 18.06 -6.51
CA LEU A 187 5.28 16.97 -6.36
C LEU A 187 6.31 17.00 -7.48
N ILE A 188 7.58 16.93 -7.11
CA ILE A 188 8.66 16.50 -8.00
C ILE A 188 9.03 15.08 -7.56
N ALA A 189 8.83 14.12 -8.44
CA ALA A 189 9.09 12.70 -8.26
C ALA A 189 10.08 12.26 -9.36
N PRO A 190 11.38 12.49 -9.17
CA PRO A 190 12.38 12.43 -10.25
C PRO A 190 12.73 11.00 -10.65
N ASN A 191 12.53 10.02 -9.76
CA ASN A 191 12.88 8.62 -10.00
C ASN A 191 11.63 7.73 -10.24
N GLY A 192 10.49 8.34 -10.54
CA GLY A 192 9.21 7.68 -10.85
C GLY A 192 8.08 7.94 -9.84
N PRO A 193 6.89 7.36 -10.03
CA PRO A 193 5.71 7.65 -9.23
C PRO A 193 5.88 7.36 -7.72
N CYS A 194 5.42 8.28 -6.87
CA CYS A 194 5.49 8.16 -5.41
C CYS A 194 4.22 7.56 -4.78
N THR A 195 4.36 6.96 -3.61
CA THR A 195 3.28 6.84 -2.62
C THR A 195 3.22 8.13 -1.81
N VAL A 196 2.04 8.65 -1.49
CA VAL A 196 1.88 9.90 -0.75
C VAL A 196 1.01 9.69 0.49
N ALA A 197 1.52 10.17 1.63
CA ALA A 197 0.90 10.04 2.94
C ALA A 197 0.61 11.42 3.56
N VAL A 198 -0.43 11.47 4.39
CA VAL A 198 -0.90 12.69 5.06
C VAL A 198 -0.83 12.52 6.57
N ALA A 199 -0.28 13.52 7.26
CA ALA A 199 -0.26 13.61 8.71
C ALA A 199 -0.76 14.99 9.19
N LEU A 200 -1.38 15.01 10.36
CA LEU A 200 -1.91 16.19 11.02
C LEU A 200 -1.02 16.56 12.21
N SER A 201 -0.82 17.87 12.40
CA SER A 201 -0.49 18.48 13.68
C SER A 201 -1.73 19.20 14.21
N LYS A 202 -2.00 19.12 15.51
CA LYS A 202 -3.09 19.86 16.19
C LYS A 202 -2.62 21.17 16.85
N ASN A 203 -1.32 21.47 16.80
CA ASN A 203 -0.68 22.62 17.46
C ASN A 203 0.32 23.39 16.56
N GLY A 204 0.08 23.49 15.26
CA GLY A 204 0.94 24.23 14.32
C GLY A 204 2.28 23.58 13.95
N GLY A 205 2.56 22.37 14.46
CA GLY A 205 3.71 21.53 14.11
C GLY A 205 4.57 21.13 15.31
N GLU A 206 4.30 21.66 16.50
CA GLU A 206 5.08 21.38 17.72
C GLU A 206 4.91 19.93 18.24
N ASP A 207 3.80 19.26 17.88
CA ASP A 207 3.56 17.84 18.19
C ASP A 207 4.33 16.86 17.29
N GLY A 208 5.03 17.34 16.27
CA GLY A 208 5.81 16.51 15.35
C GLY A 208 4.99 15.77 14.28
N PHE A 209 3.71 16.12 14.09
CA PHE A 209 2.78 15.48 13.15
C PHE A 209 2.45 14.02 13.50
N ILE A 210 2.24 13.74 14.78
CA ILE A 210 1.95 12.40 15.32
C ILE A 210 0.55 11.84 14.99
N TYR A 211 -0.32 12.63 14.35
CA TYR A 211 -1.70 12.26 14.06
C TYR A 211 -1.86 11.83 12.60
N SER A 212 -1.93 10.53 12.32
CA SER A 212 -2.09 10.01 10.95
C SER A 212 -3.48 10.32 10.37
N ALA A 213 -3.55 10.64 9.08
CA ALA A 213 -4.81 10.68 8.34
C ALA A 213 -4.97 9.36 7.57
N THR A 214 -6.01 8.57 7.86
CA THR A 214 -6.22 7.24 7.27
C THR A 214 -7.40 7.20 6.30
N ALA A 215 -8.42 8.03 6.52
CA ALA A 215 -9.60 8.14 5.66
C ALA A 215 -9.36 9.02 4.42
N VAL A 216 -8.25 8.81 3.71
CA VAL A 216 -7.79 9.60 2.56
C VAL A 216 -8.00 8.89 1.22
N ARG A 217 -8.27 9.66 0.16
CA ARG A 217 -8.40 9.19 -1.24
C ARG A 217 -7.96 10.26 -2.23
N GLY A 218 -7.73 9.88 -3.49
CA GLY A 218 -7.25 10.78 -4.55
C GLY A 218 -5.81 10.46 -4.90
N ASP A 219 -5.00 11.50 -5.09
CA ASP A 219 -3.60 11.37 -5.48
C ASP A 219 -2.73 10.96 -4.27
N ILE A 220 -2.81 9.68 -3.89
CA ILE A 220 -2.09 9.07 -2.77
C ILE A 220 -1.22 7.85 -3.15
N SER A 221 -1.39 7.30 -4.35
CA SER A 221 -0.69 6.11 -4.83
C SER A 221 -0.32 6.26 -6.29
N ARG A 222 0.92 5.92 -6.66
CA ARG A 222 1.52 6.14 -7.98
C ARG A 222 1.35 7.58 -8.48
N VAL A 223 1.75 8.54 -7.66
CA VAL A 223 1.66 9.97 -8.00
C VAL A 223 2.94 10.41 -8.73
N ASP A 224 2.79 10.80 -9.99
CA ASP A 224 3.86 11.35 -10.83
C ASP A 224 4.27 12.78 -10.45
N THR A 225 5.35 13.26 -11.05
CA THR A 225 5.71 14.69 -11.03
C THR A 225 4.55 15.54 -11.57
N GLY A 226 4.08 16.51 -10.80
CA GLY A 226 2.92 17.33 -11.15
C GLY A 226 2.65 18.47 -10.16
N ILE A 227 1.68 19.31 -10.51
CA ILE A 227 1.24 20.45 -9.69
C ILE A 227 -0.26 20.34 -9.40
N ASN A 228 -0.67 20.79 -8.21
CA ASN A 228 -2.04 20.74 -7.71
C ASN A 228 -2.66 19.33 -7.68
N HIS A 229 -1.85 18.31 -7.37
CA HIS A 229 -2.34 16.98 -6.97
C HIS A 229 -3.32 17.12 -5.80
N HIS A 230 -4.37 16.31 -5.76
CA HIS A 230 -5.53 16.50 -4.90
C HIS A 230 -5.82 15.25 -4.06
N ILE A 231 -5.82 15.43 -2.75
CA ILE A 231 -6.25 14.43 -1.77
C ILE A 231 -7.56 14.93 -1.13
N VAL A 232 -8.55 14.04 -1.03
CA VAL A 232 -9.77 14.25 -0.27
C VAL A 232 -9.68 13.42 1.00
N TRP A 233 -9.78 14.08 2.15
CA TRP A 233 -9.72 13.44 3.47
C TRP A 233 -11.07 13.54 4.19
N ALA A 234 -11.66 12.40 4.56
CA ALA A 234 -12.86 12.32 5.38
C ALA A 234 -12.51 12.47 6.87
N ILE A 235 -12.04 13.66 7.26
CA ILE A 235 -11.46 13.95 8.59
C ILE A 235 -12.32 13.50 9.78
N ALA A 236 -13.65 13.54 9.67
CA ALA A 236 -14.54 13.13 10.76
C ALA A 236 -14.53 11.61 11.04
N GLU A 237 -13.99 10.78 10.14
CA GLU A 237 -13.77 9.35 10.39
C GLU A 237 -12.55 9.12 11.29
N ASP A 238 -11.46 9.88 11.08
CA ASP A 238 -10.23 9.81 11.90
C ASP A 238 -10.35 10.60 13.22
N TYR A 239 -10.94 11.80 13.18
CA TYR A 239 -11.03 12.76 14.30
C TYR A 239 -12.46 13.32 14.45
N PRO A 240 -13.43 12.51 14.92
CA PRO A 240 -14.81 12.96 15.14
C PRO A 240 -14.96 13.90 16.34
N ASN A 241 -15.80 14.93 16.20
CA ASN A 241 -16.17 15.87 17.26
C ASN A 241 -15.02 16.69 17.86
N GLU A 242 -14.04 17.08 17.05
CA GLU A 242 -12.91 17.93 17.46
C GLU A 242 -12.98 19.35 16.86
N ASP A 243 -12.46 20.32 17.60
CA ASP A 243 -12.20 21.69 17.13
C ASP A 243 -10.70 21.96 17.22
N ILE A 244 -10.06 22.12 16.07
CA ILE A 244 -8.60 22.12 15.90
C ILE A 244 -8.20 23.45 15.26
N PRO A 245 -8.13 24.55 16.04
CA PRO A 245 -7.93 25.91 15.51
C PRO A 245 -6.52 26.18 14.99
N ASN A 246 -5.54 25.33 15.37
CA ASN A 246 -4.14 25.39 14.94
C ASN A 246 -3.75 24.12 14.17
N ALA A 247 -4.65 23.64 13.31
CA ALA A 247 -4.41 22.50 12.44
C ALA A 247 -3.30 22.82 11.42
N ARG A 248 -2.44 21.84 11.16
CA ARG A 248 -1.43 21.91 10.12
C ARG A 248 -1.27 20.55 9.47
N VAL A 249 -1.20 20.50 8.15
CA VAL A 249 -1.15 19.25 7.38
C VAL A 249 0.25 19.08 6.81
N ARG A 250 0.87 17.93 7.06
CA ARG A 250 2.10 17.47 6.40
C ARG A 250 1.72 16.48 5.31
N VAL A 251 2.19 16.73 4.08
CA VAL A 251 2.15 15.76 2.99
C VAL A 251 3.57 15.24 2.79
N THR A 252 3.72 13.92 2.81
CA THR A 252 5.00 13.22 2.62
C THR A 252 4.90 12.36 1.36
N ALA A 253 5.85 12.48 0.44
CA ALA A 253 6.00 11.58 -0.69
C ALA A 253 7.13 10.59 -0.43
N GLU A 254 6.94 9.37 -0.92
CA GLU A 254 7.92 8.30 -0.78
C GLU A 254 7.96 7.45 -2.06
N GLU A 255 9.17 7.34 -2.60
CA GLU A 255 9.53 6.37 -3.62
C GLU A 255 9.62 4.97 -3.01
N ALA A 256 9.08 3.98 -3.73
CA ALA A 256 9.05 2.59 -3.28
C ALA A 256 9.43 1.66 -4.43
N PHE A 257 10.13 0.58 -4.11
CA PHE A 257 10.52 -0.45 -5.09
C PHE A 257 10.28 -1.84 -4.52
N SER A 258 10.17 -2.84 -5.40
CA SER A 258 9.89 -4.21 -4.98
C SER A 258 11.00 -5.19 -5.37
N LEU A 259 11.24 -6.14 -4.47
CA LEU A 259 12.02 -7.36 -4.70
C LEU A 259 11.04 -8.54 -4.69
N VAL A 260 11.15 -9.44 -5.67
CA VAL A 260 10.25 -10.59 -5.78
C VAL A 260 11.04 -11.90 -5.70
N PHE A 261 10.59 -12.83 -4.87
CA PHE A 261 11.28 -14.10 -4.65
C PHE A 261 10.38 -15.32 -4.94
N MET A 262 10.97 -16.29 -5.63
CA MET A 262 10.46 -17.65 -5.90
C MET A 262 11.38 -18.67 -5.21
N THR A 263 10.93 -19.91 -5.04
CA THR A 263 11.75 -20.98 -4.42
C THR A 263 11.15 -22.37 -4.65
N ASP A 264 11.98 -23.40 -4.57
CA ASP A 264 11.60 -24.81 -4.51
C ASP A 264 10.55 -25.18 -5.59
N THR A 265 10.82 -24.83 -6.84
CA THR A 265 9.88 -25.08 -7.94
C THR A 265 9.92 -26.53 -8.41
N HIS A 266 11.07 -27.21 -8.36
CA HIS A 266 11.25 -28.59 -8.83
C HIS A 266 10.48 -28.84 -10.13
N VAL A 267 10.83 -28.11 -11.20
CA VAL A 267 10.11 -28.10 -12.48
C VAL A 267 9.93 -29.52 -13.02
N ASP A 268 8.71 -29.80 -13.51
CA ASP A 268 8.21 -31.12 -13.94
C ASP A 268 8.05 -32.17 -12.81
N MET A 269 8.29 -31.83 -11.54
CA MET A 269 8.00 -32.69 -10.38
C MET A 269 7.01 -32.08 -9.36
N LYS A 270 7.00 -30.75 -9.20
CA LYS A 270 6.14 -30.01 -8.26
C LYS A 270 5.45 -28.82 -8.92
N CYS A 271 6.23 -27.95 -9.55
CA CYS A 271 5.73 -26.90 -10.43
C CYS A 271 5.66 -27.43 -11.88
N SER A 272 4.58 -27.11 -12.61
CA SER A 272 4.62 -27.20 -14.07
C SER A 272 5.45 -26.04 -14.63
N GLU A 273 6.05 -26.27 -15.80
CA GLU A 273 6.61 -25.21 -16.66
C GLU A 273 5.63 -24.04 -16.83
N TYR A 274 4.35 -24.34 -17.08
CA TYR A 274 3.26 -23.35 -17.14
C TYR A 274 3.07 -22.53 -15.86
N ASN A 275 3.13 -23.17 -14.68
CA ASN A 275 2.96 -22.45 -13.41
C ASN A 275 4.17 -21.53 -13.14
N LEU A 276 5.39 -21.97 -13.45
CA LEU A 276 6.59 -21.12 -13.36
C LEU A 276 6.52 -19.95 -14.34
N GLN A 277 6.13 -20.22 -15.60
CA GLN A 277 5.92 -19.18 -16.60
C GLN A 277 4.85 -18.17 -16.15
N SER A 278 3.76 -18.61 -15.53
CA SER A 278 2.72 -17.71 -15.00
C SER A 278 3.20 -16.80 -13.86
N MET A 279 4.25 -17.20 -13.12
CA MET A 279 4.91 -16.32 -12.15
C MET A 279 5.80 -15.30 -12.86
N ALA A 280 6.55 -15.71 -13.88
CA ALA A 280 7.38 -14.81 -14.69
C ALA A 280 6.53 -13.76 -15.44
N GLU A 281 5.46 -14.18 -16.12
CA GLU A 281 4.52 -13.29 -16.82
C GLU A 281 3.87 -12.30 -15.85
N TRP A 282 3.41 -12.77 -14.67
CA TRP A 282 2.85 -11.88 -13.66
C TRP A 282 3.86 -10.88 -13.08
N ILE A 283 5.14 -11.26 -12.95
CA ILE A 283 6.21 -10.33 -12.55
C ILE A 283 6.32 -9.20 -13.59
N ILE A 284 6.29 -9.51 -14.88
CA ILE A 284 6.36 -8.49 -15.94
C ILE A 284 5.09 -7.62 -15.98
N ASP A 285 3.90 -8.22 -15.88
CA ASP A 285 2.63 -7.48 -15.79
C ASP A 285 2.57 -6.53 -14.58
N GLN A 286 3.43 -6.73 -13.57
CA GLN A 286 3.51 -5.92 -12.35
C GLN A 286 4.82 -5.13 -12.20
N GLU A 287 5.74 -5.19 -13.17
CA GLU A 287 7.05 -4.54 -13.11
C GLU A 287 6.90 -3.03 -12.86
N GLU A 288 6.21 -2.32 -13.76
CA GLU A 288 5.93 -0.89 -13.61
C GLU A 288 5.11 -0.59 -12.34
N ASN A 289 4.11 -1.43 -12.04
CA ASN A 289 3.13 -1.22 -10.96
C ASN A 289 3.74 -1.31 -9.55
N LEU A 290 4.62 -2.29 -9.34
CA LEU A 290 5.31 -2.55 -8.08
C LEU A 290 6.74 -1.99 -8.06
N ASN A 291 7.20 -1.43 -9.19
CA ASN A 291 8.56 -0.96 -9.45
C ASN A 291 9.58 -2.05 -9.08
N ILE A 292 9.49 -3.20 -9.78
CA ILE A 292 10.27 -4.40 -9.48
C ILE A 292 11.71 -4.20 -9.96
N ARG A 293 12.68 -4.27 -9.03
CA ARG A 293 14.12 -4.07 -9.33
C ARG A 293 14.95 -5.35 -9.29
N TYR A 294 14.40 -6.41 -8.73
CA TYR A 294 15.12 -7.68 -8.55
C TYR A 294 14.15 -8.85 -8.46
N VAL A 295 14.54 -9.96 -9.08
CA VAL A 295 13.88 -11.26 -8.98
C VAL A 295 14.89 -12.30 -8.50
N GLY A 296 14.57 -13.01 -7.40
CA GLY A 296 15.40 -14.09 -6.88
C GLY A 296 14.69 -15.44 -6.91
N HIS A 297 15.38 -16.52 -7.27
CA HIS A 297 14.93 -17.88 -7.03
C HIS A 297 15.85 -18.56 -6.01
N LEU A 298 15.31 -18.96 -4.85
CA LEU A 298 16.10 -19.42 -3.68
C LEU A 298 16.46 -20.92 -3.74
N GLY A 299 16.78 -21.44 -4.94
CA GLY A 299 17.19 -22.84 -5.15
C GLY A 299 16.09 -23.88 -5.27
N ASP A 300 16.51 -25.11 -5.58
CA ASP A 300 15.70 -26.28 -5.93
C ASP A 300 14.78 -25.98 -7.14
N VAL A 301 15.45 -25.69 -8.26
CA VAL A 301 14.80 -25.36 -9.54
C VAL A 301 14.41 -26.62 -10.30
N GLY A 302 15.33 -27.57 -10.44
CA GLY A 302 15.10 -28.89 -11.00
C GLY A 302 14.85 -29.95 -9.92
N ASP A 303 14.83 -31.23 -10.30
CA ASP A 303 14.83 -32.32 -9.32
C ASP A 303 15.68 -33.53 -9.74
N ASN A 304 16.92 -33.55 -9.25
CA ASN A 304 17.79 -34.72 -9.35
C ASN A 304 17.61 -35.69 -8.17
N ARG A 305 16.47 -36.37 -8.10
CA ARG A 305 16.32 -37.61 -7.31
C ARG A 305 16.85 -38.86 -8.05
N GLY A 306 17.93 -38.71 -8.83
CA GLY A 306 18.44 -39.76 -9.72
C GLY A 306 17.55 -40.00 -10.96
N SER A 307 16.81 -38.98 -11.38
CA SER A 307 15.94 -39.01 -12.57
C SER A 307 16.72 -39.08 -13.89
N GLY A 308 18.00 -38.67 -13.88
CA GLY A 308 18.85 -38.57 -15.07
C GLY A 308 18.42 -37.49 -16.07
N ASN A 309 17.52 -36.58 -15.66
CA ASN A 309 16.90 -35.58 -16.54
C ASN A 309 17.04 -34.14 -16.01
N LEU A 310 17.95 -33.90 -15.07
CA LEU A 310 18.13 -32.59 -14.42
C LEU A 310 18.37 -31.47 -15.45
N THR A 311 19.28 -31.68 -16.40
CA THR A 311 19.59 -30.67 -17.44
C THR A 311 18.33 -30.22 -18.20
N ALA A 312 17.42 -31.14 -18.54
CA ALA A 312 16.19 -30.78 -19.26
C ALA A 312 15.17 -30.05 -18.38
N MET A 313 15.11 -30.37 -17.08
CA MET A 313 14.29 -29.61 -16.12
C MET A 313 14.80 -28.16 -15.98
N LEU A 314 16.12 -27.98 -15.91
CA LEU A 314 16.74 -26.65 -15.81
C LEU A 314 16.60 -25.85 -17.12
N GLN A 315 16.69 -26.48 -18.29
CA GLN A 315 16.40 -25.86 -19.60
C GLN A 315 14.95 -25.35 -19.68
N LYS A 316 13.98 -26.13 -19.19
CA LYS A 316 12.57 -25.72 -19.09
C LYS A 316 12.35 -24.59 -18.09
N ALA A 317 13.00 -24.66 -16.93
CA ALA A 317 12.92 -23.62 -15.92
C ALA A 317 13.47 -22.29 -16.44
N ARG A 318 14.62 -22.32 -17.15
CA ARG A 318 15.16 -21.13 -17.85
C ARG A 318 14.17 -20.61 -18.88
N SER A 319 13.61 -21.48 -19.72
CA SER A 319 12.62 -21.10 -20.75
C SER A 319 11.38 -20.43 -20.14
N ALA A 320 10.89 -20.93 -19.00
CA ALA A 320 9.76 -20.34 -18.27
C ALA A 320 10.10 -18.99 -17.59
N LEU A 321 11.38 -18.75 -17.27
CA LEU A 321 11.88 -17.49 -16.70
C LEU A 321 12.34 -16.48 -17.79
N GLN A 322 12.37 -16.87 -19.06
CA GLN A 322 12.80 -16.01 -20.18
C GLN A 322 12.08 -14.65 -20.23
N PRO A 323 10.77 -14.50 -19.91
CA PRO A 323 10.13 -13.18 -19.86
C PRO A 323 10.77 -12.20 -18.86
N VAL A 324 11.30 -12.70 -17.74
CA VAL A 324 12.05 -11.89 -16.77
C VAL A 324 13.41 -11.50 -17.34
N MET A 325 14.11 -12.44 -17.98
CA MET A 325 15.40 -12.17 -18.63
C MET A 325 15.28 -11.09 -19.73
N ASP A 326 14.26 -11.19 -20.58
CA ASP A 326 14.03 -10.27 -21.70
C ASP A 326 13.62 -8.86 -21.25
N SER A 327 13.16 -8.69 -20.00
CA SER A 327 12.76 -7.39 -19.44
C SER A 327 13.92 -6.51 -18.97
N GLY A 328 15.10 -7.10 -18.73
CA GLY A 328 16.23 -6.41 -18.13
C GLY A 328 16.16 -6.23 -16.60
N ILE A 329 15.11 -6.72 -15.92
CA ILE A 329 15.12 -6.83 -14.45
C ILE A 329 16.24 -7.79 -14.02
N ALA A 330 17.03 -7.43 -13.01
CA ALA A 330 18.05 -8.32 -12.46
C ALA A 330 17.42 -9.62 -11.91
N LEU A 331 17.82 -10.75 -12.49
CA LEU A 331 17.41 -12.09 -12.09
C LEU A 331 18.59 -12.84 -11.47
N SER A 332 18.37 -13.46 -10.31
CA SER A 332 19.33 -14.33 -9.65
C SER A 332 18.71 -15.69 -9.33
N VAL A 333 19.46 -16.76 -9.55
CA VAL A 333 19.02 -18.13 -9.29
C VAL A 333 20.06 -18.81 -8.40
N ALA A 334 19.73 -19.00 -7.12
CA ALA A 334 20.54 -19.81 -6.21
C ALA A 334 20.45 -21.29 -6.60
N ILE A 335 21.48 -22.08 -6.26
CA ILE A 335 21.44 -23.54 -6.42
C ILE A 335 20.89 -24.21 -5.15
N GLY A 336 19.97 -25.15 -5.31
CA GLY A 336 19.48 -26.00 -4.24
C GLY A 336 20.18 -27.35 -4.14
N ASN A 337 19.70 -28.21 -3.24
CA ASN A 337 20.30 -29.54 -3.04
C ASN A 337 19.84 -30.58 -4.07
N HIS A 338 18.74 -30.30 -4.78
CA HIS A 338 18.21 -31.09 -5.88
C HIS A 338 18.80 -30.70 -7.25
N ASP A 339 19.55 -29.61 -7.31
CA ASP A 339 20.17 -29.08 -8.52
C ASP A 339 21.63 -29.56 -8.76
N TYR A 340 22.20 -30.35 -7.84
CA TYR A 340 23.52 -30.98 -8.01
C TYR A 340 23.45 -32.33 -8.74
N GLU A 341 24.47 -32.66 -9.52
CA GLU A 341 24.55 -33.93 -10.26
C GLU A 341 25.95 -34.56 -10.22
N PRO A 342 26.14 -35.75 -9.60
CA PRO A 342 25.12 -36.61 -8.99
C PRO A 342 24.59 -36.08 -7.64
N PRO A 343 23.47 -36.61 -7.14
CA PRO A 343 22.88 -36.16 -5.88
C PRO A 343 23.81 -36.42 -4.69
N GLY A 344 23.91 -35.44 -3.77
CA GLY A 344 24.86 -35.51 -2.64
C GLY A 344 26.28 -35.08 -2.98
N SER A 345 26.53 -34.58 -4.20
CA SER A 345 27.81 -33.99 -4.61
C SER A 345 27.78 -32.46 -4.57
N ARG A 346 28.90 -31.82 -4.93
CA ARG A 346 29.01 -30.37 -5.18
C ARG A 346 29.09 -30.03 -6.68
N SER A 347 28.76 -30.97 -7.55
CA SER A 347 28.88 -30.81 -9.01
C SER A 347 27.68 -30.05 -9.56
N ALA A 348 27.91 -28.81 -9.99
CA ALA A 348 26.93 -27.90 -10.57
C ALA A 348 27.02 -27.82 -12.10
N ASP A 349 27.68 -28.79 -12.75
CA ASP A 349 27.94 -28.80 -14.19
C ASP A 349 26.65 -28.72 -15.04
N ALA A 350 25.56 -29.31 -14.56
CA ALA A 350 24.24 -29.24 -15.19
C ALA A 350 23.53 -27.89 -15.01
N PHE A 351 23.89 -27.12 -13.97
CA PHE A 351 23.30 -25.83 -13.60
C PHE A 351 24.03 -24.66 -14.24
N ASN A 352 25.37 -24.74 -14.33
CA ASN A 352 26.23 -23.70 -14.89
C ASN A 352 26.26 -23.68 -16.43
N ARG A 353 25.45 -24.50 -17.13
CA ARG A 353 25.44 -24.54 -18.60
C ARG A 353 24.79 -23.28 -19.17
N SER A 354 25.27 -22.80 -20.31
CA SER A 354 24.69 -21.65 -21.03
C SER A 354 23.24 -21.86 -21.49
N ASP A 355 22.78 -23.11 -21.64
CA ASP A 355 21.37 -23.42 -21.91
C ASP A 355 20.53 -23.64 -20.63
N THR A 356 21.09 -23.33 -19.46
CA THR A 356 20.46 -23.44 -18.13
C THR A 356 20.66 -22.14 -17.33
N PHE A 357 21.45 -22.13 -16.25
CA PHE A 357 21.68 -20.94 -15.42
C PHE A 357 23.17 -20.51 -15.40
N GLY A 358 23.86 -20.72 -16.53
CA GLY A 358 25.24 -20.27 -16.76
C GLY A 358 25.40 -18.74 -16.83
N LEU A 359 26.64 -18.30 -17.08
CA LEU A 359 27.04 -16.88 -17.02
C LEU A 359 26.20 -15.94 -17.90
N ASP A 360 25.64 -16.45 -18.99
CA ASP A 360 24.84 -15.69 -19.95
C ASP A 360 23.48 -15.20 -19.37
N LEU A 361 23.01 -15.79 -18.28
CA LEU A 361 21.87 -15.30 -17.50
C LEU A 361 22.13 -13.91 -16.89
N TYR A 362 23.40 -13.60 -16.64
CA TYR A 362 23.85 -12.43 -15.88
C TYR A 362 24.49 -11.35 -16.78
N GLU A 363 24.54 -11.58 -18.10
CA GLU A 363 25.05 -10.60 -19.06
C GLU A 363 24.11 -9.39 -19.17
N GLY A 364 24.62 -8.21 -18.81
CA GLY A 364 23.91 -6.93 -18.97
C GLY A 364 22.98 -6.53 -17.81
N THR A 365 22.76 -7.40 -16.82
CA THR A 365 21.94 -7.11 -15.62
C THR A 365 22.76 -7.01 -14.33
N PHE A 366 24.08 -7.22 -14.41
CA PHE A 366 25.05 -7.24 -13.32
C PHE A 366 26.18 -6.25 -13.62
N GLU A 367 26.68 -5.52 -12.62
CA GLU A 367 27.83 -4.62 -12.82
C GLU A 367 29.10 -5.43 -13.19
N GLN A 368 29.81 -4.97 -14.22
CA GLN A 368 31.01 -5.64 -14.73
C GLN A 368 32.25 -5.20 -13.95
N GLU A 369 32.35 -5.67 -12.72
CA GLU A 369 33.56 -5.50 -11.91
C GLU A 369 34.75 -6.29 -12.45
N SER A 370 35.96 -5.82 -12.11
CA SER A 370 37.20 -6.37 -12.69
C SER A 370 37.50 -7.83 -12.31
N GLU A 371 36.93 -8.33 -11.21
CA GLU A 371 36.99 -9.73 -10.77
C GLU A 371 35.79 -10.57 -11.26
N GLY A 372 34.76 -9.91 -11.84
CA GLY A 372 33.49 -10.51 -12.25
C GLY A 372 32.50 -10.72 -11.09
N PRO A 373 31.22 -11.03 -11.40
CA PRO A 373 30.17 -11.20 -10.40
C PRO A 373 30.19 -12.55 -9.68
N CYS A 374 31.04 -13.51 -10.08
CA CYS A 374 31.01 -14.89 -9.62
C CYS A 374 32.33 -15.31 -8.96
N LEU A 375 32.25 -16.14 -7.90
CA LEU A 375 33.45 -16.70 -7.23
C LEU A 375 34.21 -17.70 -8.11
N ASP A 376 33.49 -18.68 -8.68
CA ASP A 376 34.10 -19.76 -9.45
C ASP A 376 34.11 -19.38 -10.95
N PRO A 377 35.26 -19.37 -11.65
CA PRO A 377 35.30 -19.03 -13.07
C PRO A 377 34.44 -19.99 -13.93
N GLY A 378 33.41 -19.45 -14.58
CA GLY A 378 32.43 -20.23 -15.33
C GLY A 378 31.32 -20.87 -14.48
N GLY A 379 31.32 -20.66 -13.17
CA GLY A 379 30.27 -21.09 -12.24
C GLY A 379 29.39 -19.94 -11.79
N THR A 380 28.11 -20.22 -11.53
CA THR A 380 27.09 -19.20 -11.17
C THR A 380 26.39 -19.52 -9.87
N ILE A 381 26.83 -20.55 -9.15
CA ILE A 381 26.21 -20.98 -7.88
C ILE A 381 26.55 -20.08 -6.67
N ASN A 382 27.56 -19.21 -6.83
CA ASN A 382 28.03 -18.24 -5.83
C ASN A 382 28.35 -16.94 -6.58
N HIS A 383 27.47 -15.93 -6.47
CA HIS A 383 27.54 -14.70 -7.27
C HIS A 383 26.89 -13.51 -6.56
N TYR A 384 27.17 -12.29 -7.03
CA TYR A 384 26.57 -11.05 -6.52
C TYR A 384 26.18 -10.09 -7.65
N SER A 385 25.12 -9.30 -7.45
CA SER A 385 24.86 -8.06 -8.20
C SER A 385 24.83 -6.87 -7.26
N THR A 386 25.23 -5.72 -7.79
CA THR A 386 25.05 -4.40 -7.20
C THR A 386 23.99 -3.63 -7.97
N GLN A 387 23.24 -2.77 -7.28
CA GLN A 387 22.35 -1.77 -7.90
C GLN A 387 22.28 -0.51 -7.04
N GLU A 388 22.30 0.66 -7.66
CA GLU A 388 21.86 1.89 -7.00
C GLU A 388 20.35 2.09 -7.22
N ILE A 389 19.58 2.13 -6.14
CA ILE A 389 18.13 2.37 -6.16
C ILE A 389 17.84 3.59 -5.29
N TYR A 390 17.36 4.67 -5.92
CA TYR A 390 17.04 5.93 -5.24
C TYR A 390 18.21 6.52 -4.43
N GLY A 391 19.41 6.53 -5.01
CA GLY A 391 20.63 7.03 -4.36
C GLY A 391 21.18 6.14 -3.25
N ARG A 392 20.65 4.93 -3.07
CA ARG A 392 21.14 3.94 -2.10
C ARG A 392 21.74 2.74 -2.83
N PRO A 393 22.99 2.34 -2.53
CA PRO A 393 23.59 1.14 -3.09
C PRO A 393 23.12 -0.13 -2.36
N TYR A 394 22.81 -1.17 -3.13
CA TYR A 394 22.37 -2.49 -2.64
C TYR A 394 23.32 -3.57 -3.17
N LEU A 395 23.64 -4.56 -2.33
CA LEU A 395 24.39 -5.75 -2.71
C LEU A 395 23.49 -6.99 -2.57
N PHE A 396 23.08 -7.56 -3.70
CA PHE A 396 22.35 -8.82 -3.77
C PHE A 396 23.36 -9.96 -3.87
N LEU A 397 23.52 -10.72 -2.80
CA LEU A 397 24.51 -11.78 -2.69
C LEU A 397 23.81 -13.15 -2.68
N THR A 398 24.12 -13.99 -3.68
CA THR A 398 23.53 -15.32 -3.83
C THR A 398 24.57 -16.40 -3.57
N LEU A 399 24.30 -17.25 -2.59
CA LEU A 399 25.23 -18.25 -2.05
C LEU A 399 24.67 -19.67 -2.17
N GLU A 400 25.54 -20.62 -2.50
CA GLU A 400 25.22 -22.04 -2.66
C GLU A 400 24.51 -22.66 -1.44
N TYR A 401 23.77 -23.75 -1.63
CA TYR A 401 23.21 -24.54 -0.53
C TYR A 401 24.26 -24.90 0.55
N TYR A 402 24.04 -24.48 1.79
CA TYR A 402 24.98 -24.60 2.93
C TYR A 402 26.42 -24.20 2.54
N PRO A 403 26.71 -22.88 2.37
CA PRO A 403 27.96 -22.39 1.80
C PRO A 403 29.23 -22.96 2.45
N ARG A 404 30.20 -23.28 1.61
CA ARG A 404 31.53 -23.70 2.07
C ARG A 404 32.30 -22.55 2.72
N ASP A 405 33.25 -22.85 3.61
CA ASP A 405 34.14 -21.84 4.22
C ASP A 405 34.74 -20.88 3.18
N LYS A 406 35.27 -21.40 2.06
CA LYS A 406 35.85 -20.55 1.00
C LYS A 406 34.86 -19.57 0.36
N VAL A 407 33.57 -19.92 0.34
CA VAL A 407 32.49 -19.08 -0.19
C VAL A 407 32.15 -17.98 0.80
N LEU A 408 32.09 -18.31 2.10
CA LEU A 408 31.83 -17.32 3.15
C LEU A 408 33.02 -16.39 3.35
N ASP A 409 34.26 -16.87 3.22
CA ASP A 409 35.48 -16.04 3.27
C ASP A 409 35.52 -15.05 2.08
N TRP A 410 35.13 -15.48 0.87
CA TRP A 410 34.95 -14.59 -0.29
C TRP A 410 33.84 -13.57 -0.06
N ALA A 411 32.66 -14.01 0.38
CA ALA A 411 31.52 -13.15 0.65
C ALA A 411 31.82 -12.10 1.75
N ASP A 412 32.53 -12.48 2.80
CA ASP A 412 32.96 -11.59 3.87
C ASP A 412 33.93 -10.51 3.34
N ASN A 413 34.83 -10.88 2.43
CA ASN A 413 35.69 -9.91 1.74
C ASN A 413 34.89 -8.96 0.84
N LEU A 414 33.91 -9.45 0.07
CA LEU A 414 33.02 -8.58 -0.72
C LEU A 414 32.32 -7.57 0.18
N VAL A 415 31.62 -8.05 1.20
CA VAL A 415 30.77 -7.24 2.08
C VAL A 415 31.56 -6.21 2.87
N ARG A 416 32.73 -6.56 3.41
CA ARG A 416 33.53 -5.66 4.26
C ARG A 416 34.48 -4.75 3.50
N ASN A 417 35.09 -5.23 2.42
CA ASN A 417 36.25 -4.58 1.80
C ASN A 417 35.94 -3.99 0.42
N GLN A 418 35.00 -4.58 -0.34
CA GLN A 418 34.60 -4.06 -1.66
C GLN A 418 33.33 -3.21 -1.58
N PHE A 419 32.33 -3.65 -0.81
CA PHE A 419 31.00 -3.04 -0.74
C PHE A 419 30.52 -2.63 0.68
N PRO A 420 31.36 -2.00 1.53
CA PRO A 420 30.98 -1.69 2.92
C PRO A 420 29.76 -0.75 3.06
N GLU A 421 29.55 0.13 2.08
CA GLU A 421 28.43 1.07 2.08
C GLU A 421 27.11 0.49 1.52
N HIS A 422 27.12 -0.73 0.98
CA HIS A 422 25.96 -1.32 0.30
C HIS A 422 25.03 -2.03 1.29
N GLU A 423 23.72 -1.82 1.16
CA GLU A 423 22.71 -2.57 1.93
C GLU A 423 22.67 -4.03 1.42
N VAL A 424 23.08 -5.01 2.25
CA VAL A 424 23.27 -6.40 1.81
C VAL A 424 22.02 -7.24 1.99
N ILE A 425 21.67 -7.98 0.93
CA ILE A 425 20.55 -8.92 0.84
C ILE A 425 21.09 -10.28 0.41
N VAL A 426 21.04 -11.26 1.32
CA VAL A 426 21.56 -12.61 1.08
C VAL A 426 20.43 -13.55 0.62
N SER A 427 20.65 -14.22 -0.50
CA SER A 427 19.86 -15.37 -0.95
C SER A 427 20.67 -16.66 -0.79
N THR A 428 20.13 -17.66 -0.10
CA THR A 428 20.73 -19.00 -0.04
C THR A 428 19.64 -20.05 0.08
N HIS A 429 19.88 -21.28 -0.37
CA HIS A 429 18.82 -22.29 -0.34
C HIS A 429 18.39 -22.69 1.09
N ALA A 430 19.31 -22.72 2.07
CA ALA A 430 18.98 -23.14 3.46
C ALA A 430 19.65 -22.27 4.54
N TYR A 431 18.84 -21.68 5.41
CA TYR A 431 19.30 -20.90 6.57
C TYR A 431 18.37 -21.08 7.79
N LEU A 432 17.13 -20.55 7.76
CA LEU A 432 16.09 -20.83 8.76
C LEU A 432 15.33 -22.12 8.42
N ASN A 433 15.02 -22.92 9.43
CA ASN A 433 14.16 -24.10 9.32
C ASN A 433 12.67 -23.77 9.52
N GLU A 434 11.79 -24.78 9.36
CA GLU A 434 10.33 -24.65 9.50
C GLU A 434 9.88 -24.15 10.88
N PHE A 435 10.72 -24.31 11.91
CA PHE A 435 10.46 -23.83 13.26
C PHE A 435 10.86 -22.36 13.48
N GLY A 436 11.60 -21.77 12.54
CA GLY A 436 12.13 -20.40 12.62
C GLY A 436 13.46 -20.32 13.35
N ASN A 437 14.12 -21.47 13.55
CA ASN A 437 15.44 -21.55 14.13
C ASN A 437 16.49 -21.59 13.02
N LEU A 438 17.71 -21.12 13.33
CA LEU A 438 18.89 -21.38 12.49
C LEU A 438 19.06 -22.88 12.28
N SER A 439 19.26 -23.32 11.03
CA SER A 439 19.52 -24.72 10.72
C SER A 439 20.83 -25.17 11.36
N ALA A 440 20.80 -26.31 12.05
CA ALA A 440 21.98 -27.01 12.56
C ALA A 440 22.53 -28.05 11.56
N SER A 441 21.85 -28.25 10.42
CA SER A 441 22.24 -29.23 9.42
C SER A 441 23.37 -28.72 8.53
N THR A 442 24.14 -29.65 7.95
CA THR A 442 25.18 -29.41 6.95
C THR A 442 24.99 -30.38 5.79
N TYR A 443 25.48 -30.04 4.59
CA TYR A 443 25.33 -30.91 3.42
C TYR A 443 26.35 -32.06 3.36
N VAL A 444 27.57 -31.78 2.86
CA VAL A 444 28.64 -32.77 2.73
C VAL A 444 29.54 -32.68 3.96
N GLN A 445 29.78 -33.81 4.62
CA GLN A 445 30.76 -33.85 5.70
C GLN A 445 32.18 -33.78 5.15
N SER A 446 32.92 -32.78 5.61
CA SER A 446 34.33 -32.55 5.32
C SER A 446 35.03 -32.07 6.60
N ALA A 447 36.36 -32.15 6.63
CA ALA A 447 37.12 -31.55 7.72
C ALA A 447 37.02 -30.01 7.65
N PRO A 448 37.14 -29.29 8.78
CA PRO A 448 37.22 -27.83 8.78
C PRO A 448 38.31 -27.31 7.83
N GLY A 449 37.99 -26.28 7.04
CA GLY A 449 38.81 -25.80 5.92
C GLY A 449 37.96 -25.47 4.70
N PRO A 450 38.57 -25.14 3.54
CA PRO A 450 37.90 -24.50 2.39
C PRO A 450 36.62 -25.18 1.86
N GLU A 451 36.49 -26.50 2.01
CA GLU A 451 35.33 -27.28 1.55
C GLU A 451 34.34 -27.64 2.68
N TYR A 452 34.45 -27.03 3.87
CA TYR A 452 33.56 -27.25 5.00
C TYR A 452 32.19 -26.58 4.80
N SER A 453 31.12 -27.38 4.68
CA SER A 453 29.74 -26.89 4.57
C SER A 453 29.24 -26.28 5.88
N ASN A 454 28.86 -25.00 5.86
CA ASN A 454 28.36 -24.31 7.04
C ASN A 454 26.86 -24.53 7.25
N SER A 455 26.46 -24.76 8.50
CA SER A 455 25.05 -24.72 8.92
C SER A 455 24.56 -23.27 9.05
N GLY A 456 23.25 -23.03 9.17
CA GLY A 456 22.72 -21.69 9.44
C GLY A 456 23.26 -21.09 10.74
N ILE A 457 23.47 -21.92 11.76
CA ILE A 457 24.16 -21.53 13.00
C ILE A 457 25.60 -21.10 12.70
N SER A 458 26.34 -21.90 11.92
CA SER A 458 27.73 -21.61 11.57
C SER A 458 27.87 -20.31 10.75
N MET A 459 26.96 -20.07 9.79
CA MET A 459 26.92 -18.84 8.99
C MET A 459 26.73 -17.60 9.88
N TRP A 460 25.74 -17.65 10.78
CA TRP A 460 25.45 -16.55 11.71
C TRP A 460 26.61 -16.29 12.67
N GLU A 461 27.08 -17.33 13.37
CA GLU A 461 28.07 -17.19 14.45
C GLU A 461 29.47 -16.80 13.98
N ARG A 462 29.83 -17.12 12.73
CA ARG A 462 31.15 -16.84 12.15
C ARG A 462 31.18 -15.60 11.26
N TYR A 463 30.14 -15.34 10.48
CA TYR A 463 30.16 -14.35 9.40
C TYR A 463 29.03 -13.32 9.52
N PHE A 464 27.77 -13.71 9.29
CA PHE A 464 26.65 -12.79 9.02
C PHE A 464 26.39 -11.79 10.16
N LYS A 465 26.54 -12.19 11.43
CA LYS A 465 26.34 -11.26 12.56
C LYS A 465 27.38 -10.14 12.62
N TYR A 466 28.48 -10.25 11.88
CA TYR A 466 29.56 -9.24 11.81
C TYR A 466 29.51 -8.41 10.52
N TRP A 467 28.43 -8.49 9.74
CA TRP A 467 28.19 -7.64 8.57
C TRP A 467 27.26 -6.50 9.00
N GLU A 468 27.83 -5.33 9.27
CA GLU A 468 27.12 -4.14 9.79
C GLU A 468 26.05 -3.62 8.81
N ASN A 469 26.26 -3.85 7.52
CA ASN A 469 25.40 -3.49 6.40
C ASN A 469 24.43 -4.60 5.96
N LEU A 470 24.40 -5.75 6.64
CA LEU A 470 23.43 -6.82 6.36
C LEU A 470 22.03 -6.45 6.83
N ARG A 471 21.02 -6.69 5.96
CA ARG A 471 19.59 -6.41 6.21
C ARG A 471 18.70 -7.64 6.08
N PHE A 472 18.88 -8.46 5.05
CA PHE A 472 18.00 -9.61 4.78
C PHE A 472 18.78 -10.89 4.53
N ILE A 473 18.25 -12.02 5.02
CA ILE A 473 18.69 -13.37 4.67
C ILE A 473 17.45 -14.18 4.26
N LEU A 474 17.44 -14.72 3.06
CA LEU A 474 16.27 -15.33 2.43
C LEU A 474 16.56 -16.79 2.05
N ASN A 475 15.68 -17.72 2.44
CA ASN A 475 15.85 -19.15 2.11
C ASN A 475 14.56 -19.95 1.85
N GLY A 476 14.73 -21.06 1.14
CA GLY A 476 13.72 -22.08 0.85
C GLY A 476 13.98 -23.38 1.61
N HIS A 477 14.02 -24.51 0.88
CA HIS A 477 14.48 -25.85 1.30
C HIS A 477 13.59 -26.63 2.28
N PHE A 478 13.07 -25.99 3.33
CA PHE A 478 12.31 -26.71 4.36
C PHE A 478 10.84 -26.89 3.93
N ILE A 479 10.31 -28.10 4.00
CA ILE A 479 9.05 -28.47 3.33
C ILE A 479 7.85 -28.66 4.27
N ASN A 480 8.10 -28.60 5.59
CA ASN A 480 7.12 -28.87 6.63
C ASN A 480 6.28 -27.63 6.97
N THR A 481 5.23 -27.80 7.79
CA THR A 481 4.44 -26.68 8.31
C THR A 481 5.06 -26.07 9.56
N PRO A 482 5.02 -24.73 9.71
CA PRO A 482 4.50 -23.73 8.78
C PRO A 482 5.42 -23.47 7.57
N ARG A 483 4.79 -23.10 6.44
CA ARG A 483 5.43 -22.82 5.14
C ARG A 483 6.32 -21.57 5.10
N GLN A 484 6.25 -20.72 6.11
CA GLN A 484 7.06 -19.51 6.18
C GLN A 484 7.38 -19.18 7.64
N LYS A 485 8.56 -18.58 7.84
CA LYS A 485 9.04 -18.11 9.13
C LYS A 485 9.82 -16.82 8.97
N TYR A 486 9.85 -16.08 10.07
CA TYR A 486 10.69 -14.92 10.27
C TYR A 486 11.53 -15.12 11.52
N LEU A 487 12.76 -14.63 11.47
CA LEU A 487 13.61 -14.44 12.64
C LEU A 487 14.27 -13.06 12.53
N GLU A 488 14.04 -12.24 13.54
CA GLU A 488 14.79 -11.01 13.77
C GLU A 488 16.06 -11.34 14.56
N GLN A 489 17.19 -10.81 14.12
CA GLN A 489 18.47 -10.99 14.82
C GLN A 489 19.25 -9.68 14.84
N THR A 490 19.84 -9.33 15.98
CA THR A 490 20.74 -8.17 16.09
C THR A 490 22.17 -8.60 15.81
N GLY A 491 22.83 -7.96 14.85
CA GLY A 491 24.26 -8.11 14.57
C GLY A 491 25.13 -7.55 15.69
N ALA A 492 26.42 -7.90 15.65
CA ALA A 492 27.44 -7.45 16.61
C ALA A 492 27.65 -5.93 16.63
N TYR A 493 27.23 -5.23 15.56
CA TYR A 493 27.28 -3.77 15.43
C TYR A 493 25.93 -3.08 15.71
N GLY A 494 24.92 -3.83 16.20
CA GLY A 494 23.61 -3.29 16.52
C GLY A 494 22.63 -3.23 15.34
N ASN A 495 23.06 -3.52 14.12
CA ASN A 495 22.18 -3.61 12.96
C ASN A 495 21.16 -4.77 13.12
N VAL A 496 19.92 -4.53 12.72
CA VAL A 496 18.89 -5.57 12.69
C VAL A 496 18.94 -6.32 11.36
N VAL A 497 18.91 -7.65 11.43
CA VAL A 497 18.89 -8.56 10.29
C VAL A 497 17.56 -9.30 10.28
N HIS A 498 16.82 -9.16 9.19
CA HIS A 498 15.49 -9.72 8.96
C HIS A 498 15.61 -11.01 8.13
N SER A 499 15.56 -12.15 8.79
CA SER A 499 15.71 -13.46 8.14
C SER A 499 14.34 -14.05 7.79
N HIS A 500 14.11 -14.45 6.53
CA HIS A 500 12.86 -15.04 6.08
C HIS A 500 13.05 -16.38 5.38
N PHE A 501 12.40 -17.40 5.93
CA PHE A 501 12.15 -18.66 5.23
C PHE A 501 10.76 -18.64 4.60
N PHE A 502 10.62 -19.13 3.38
CA PHE A 502 9.34 -19.56 2.83
C PHE A 502 9.49 -20.71 1.84
N ASN A 503 8.51 -21.60 1.76
CA ASN A 503 8.46 -22.69 0.79
C ASN A 503 7.03 -23.21 0.59
N TYR A 504 6.59 -23.30 -0.67
CA TYR A 504 5.25 -23.78 -1.05
C TYR A 504 5.27 -25.08 -1.87
N GLN A 505 6.42 -25.74 -2.05
CA GLN A 505 6.65 -26.94 -2.89
C GLN A 505 5.55 -28.02 -2.82
N ASN A 506 5.10 -28.38 -1.61
CA ASN A 506 4.11 -29.44 -1.40
C ASN A 506 2.70 -28.90 -1.10
N TRP A 507 2.38 -27.68 -1.56
CA TRP A 507 1.09 -27.03 -1.32
C TRP A 507 0.50 -26.55 -2.63
N GLY A 508 -0.78 -26.82 -2.85
CA GLY A 508 -1.58 -26.28 -3.95
C GLY A 508 -2.64 -25.30 -3.45
N TYR A 509 -3.25 -24.53 -4.35
CA TYR A 509 -4.33 -23.60 -4.02
C TYR A 509 -5.61 -23.95 -4.79
N LYS A 510 -6.73 -24.13 -4.09
CA LYS A 510 -8.03 -24.45 -4.69
C LYS A 510 -9.18 -23.99 -3.79
N PHE A 511 -10.29 -23.57 -4.40
CA PHE A 511 -11.51 -23.14 -3.68
C PHE A 511 -11.28 -22.07 -2.60
N GLY A 512 -10.28 -21.20 -2.75
CA GLY A 512 -9.97 -20.15 -1.79
C GLY A 512 -9.10 -20.58 -0.61
N SER A 513 -8.42 -21.73 -0.69
CA SER A 513 -7.55 -22.21 0.39
C SER A 513 -6.35 -23.01 -0.12
N LEU A 514 -5.28 -23.02 0.67
CA LEU A 514 -4.15 -23.91 0.48
C LEU A 514 -4.48 -25.33 0.94
N TYR A 515 -3.98 -26.34 0.21
CA TYR A 515 -4.08 -27.74 0.58
C TYR A 515 -2.74 -28.45 0.36
N TYR A 516 -2.44 -29.45 1.20
CA TYR A 516 -1.22 -30.23 1.09
C TYR A 516 -1.31 -31.22 -0.08
N VAL A 517 -0.22 -31.36 -0.83
CA VAL A 517 -0.10 -32.25 -1.99
C VAL A 517 0.88 -33.37 -1.63
N THR A 518 0.35 -34.57 -1.38
CA THR A 518 1.10 -35.72 -0.85
C THR A 518 1.93 -36.48 -1.89
N GLU A 519 1.68 -36.29 -3.17
CA GLU A 519 2.27 -37.06 -4.27
C GLU A 519 2.96 -36.15 -5.30
N SER A 520 3.77 -36.74 -6.18
CA SER A 520 4.31 -36.08 -7.37
C SER A 520 3.17 -35.63 -8.28
N GLY A 521 3.02 -34.32 -8.45
CA GLY A 521 1.96 -33.73 -9.24
C GLY A 521 2.19 -32.24 -9.39
N LEU A 522 1.93 -31.73 -10.60
CA LEU A 522 2.25 -30.36 -11.03
C LEU A 522 1.25 -29.32 -10.47
N ASN A 523 1.07 -29.34 -9.15
CA ASN A 523 0.01 -28.64 -8.43
C ASN A 523 0.55 -27.66 -7.38
N GLN A 524 1.85 -27.33 -7.39
CA GLN A 524 2.41 -26.30 -6.52
C GLN A 524 1.64 -24.98 -6.69
N ALA A 525 1.35 -24.31 -5.58
CA ALA A 525 0.58 -23.08 -5.48
C ALA A 525 1.28 -21.84 -6.07
N ALA A 526 2.30 -22.02 -6.93
CA ALA A 526 2.98 -20.98 -7.71
C ALA A 526 3.03 -19.63 -6.97
N THR A 527 3.72 -19.61 -5.83
CA THR A 527 3.65 -18.49 -4.88
C THR A 527 4.94 -17.69 -4.91
N VAL A 528 4.81 -16.38 -5.09
CA VAL A 528 5.89 -15.40 -4.98
C VAL A 528 5.82 -14.69 -3.63
N LYS A 529 6.98 -14.37 -3.04
CA LYS A 529 7.09 -13.46 -1.90
C LYS A 529 7.57 -12.10 -2.40
N ILE A 530 6.81 -11.05 -2.09
CA ILE A 530 7.06 -9.66 -2.52
C ILE A 530 7.52 -8.87 -1.30
N PHE A 531 8.67 -8.22 -1.40
CA PHE A 531 9.14 -7.22 -0.44
C PHE A 531 9.04 -5.86 -1.12
N THR A 532 8.14 -5.00 -0.69
CA THR A 532 8.07 -3.60 -1.16
C THR A 532 8.78 -2.72 -0.14
N LEU A 533 9.93 -2.16 -0.55
CA LEU A 533 10.82 -1.35 0.27
C LEU A 533 10.46 0.13 0.12
N TYR A 534 10.53 0.84 1.24
CA TYR A 534 10.19 2.25 1.43
C TYR A 534 11.39 2.91 2.15
N PRO A 535 12.43 3.35 1.40
CA PRO A 535 13.73 3.66 1.98
C PRO A 535 13.81 5.01 2.71
N ALA A 536 12.78 5.85 2.62
CA ALA A 536 12.75 7.17 3.25
C ALA A 536 12.05 7.13 4.63
N SER A 537 10.94 6.40 4.72
CA SER A 537 10.24 6.03 5.97
C SER A 537 10.85 4.81 6.65
N ASN A 538 11.93 4.26 6.07
CA ASN A 538 12.71 3.18 6.64
C ASN A 538 11.87 1.92 6.90
N ARG A 539 11.08 1.51 5.92
CA ARG A 539 10.02 0.50 6.08
C ARG A 539 10.06 -0.53 4.95
N VAL A 540 9.62 -1.74 5.24
CA VAL A 540 9.42 -2.80 4.24
C VAL A 540 8.07 -3.45 4.48
N VAL A 541 7.29 -3.68 3.42
CA VAL A 541 6.01 -4.42 3.47
C VAL A 541 6.20 -5.74 2.76
N ILE A 542 5.88 -6.85 3.41
CA ILE A 542 6.07 -8.20 2.86
C ILE A 542 4.71 -8.86 2.61
N ARG A 543 4.56 -9.50 1.45
CA ARG A 543 3.33 -10.18 1.03
C ARG A 543 3.65 -11.49 0.34
N ASN A 544 2.75 -12.48 0.45
CA ASN A 544 2.81 -13.69 -0.38
C ASN A 544 1.64 -13.66 -1.35
N TYR A 545 1.91 -13.92 -2.63
CA TYR A 545 0.93 -13.80 -3.69
C TYR A 545 0.98 -15.03 -4.60
N THR A 546 -0.20 -15.49 -5.02
CA THR A 546 -0.34 -16.60 -5.96
C THR A 546 -0.92 -16.06 -7.27
N PRO A 547 -0.10 -15.84 -8.33
CA PRO A 547 -0.57 -15.33 -9.61
C PRO A 547 -1.70 -16.13 -10.24
N SER A 548 -1.61 -17.46 -10.23
CA SER A 548 -2.64 -18.36 -10.76
C SER A 548 -3.99 -18.29 -10.01
N ALA A 549 -4.03 -17.66 -8.83
CA ALA A 549 -5.23 -17.43 -8.04
C ALA A 549 -5.69 -15.96 -8.03
N GLY A 550 -4.86 -15.03 -8.52
CA GLY A 550 -5.11 -13.59 -8.49
C GLY A 550 -5.25 -13.02 -7.07
N LYS A 551 -4.57 -13.60 -6.06
CA LYS A 551 -4.78 -13.27 -4.64
C LYS A 551 -3.51 -13.35 -3.80
N GLU A 552 -3.47 -12.46 -2.80
CA GLU A 552 -2.61 -12.63 -1.63
C GLU A 552 -3.09 -13.84 -0.80
N ILE A 553 -2.12 -14.63 -0.34
CA ILE A 553 -2.33 -15.78 0.54
C ILE A 553 -1.47 -15.58 1.79
N GLU A 554 -1.89 -16.18 2.91
CA GLU A 554 -1.09 -16.25 4.15
C GLU A 554 -0.27 -15.00 4.47
N ALA A 555 -0.92 -13.98 5.07
CA ALA A 555 -0.28 -12.74 5.52
C ALA A 555 1.15 -13.00 6.04
N ALA A 556 2.12 -12.25 5.52
CA ALA A 556 3.51 -12.42 5.92
C ALA A 556 3.61 -12.14 7.42
N ASN A 557 4.46 -12.90 8.12
CA ASN A 557 4.66 -12.69 9.54
C ASN A 557 6.09 -12.19 9.78
N PRO A 558 6.28 -10.93 10.25
CA PRO A 558 5.29 -9.85 10.26
C PRO A 558 5.00 -9.31 8.84
N ASN A 559 3.93 -8.54 8.69
CA ASN A 559 3.57 -7.91 7.40
C ASN A 559 4.47 -6.71 7.09
N THR A 560 5.11 -6.13 8.11
CA THR A 560 5.88 -4.88 8.01
C THR A 560 7.13 -4.91 8.90
N HIS A 561 8.24 -4.39 8.38
CA HIS A 561 9.54 -4.29 9.06
C HIS A 561 10.12 -2.88 8.93
N SER A 562 11.11 -2.56 9.76
CA SER A 562 12.09 -1.52 9.43
C SER A 562 13.01 -1.95 8.28
N LEU A 563 13.62 -1.02 7.56
CA LEU A 563 14.71 -1.34 6.62
C LEU A 563 16.08 -1.33 7.31
N VAL A 564 16.29 -0.41 8.24
CA VAL A 564 17.51 -0.15 9.03
C VAL A 564 17.08 0.39 10.39
N GLU A 565 17.33 -0.28 11.52
CA GLU A 565 17.16 0.43 12.81
C GLU A 565 18.26 1.50 12.94
N MET A 566 17.88 2.79 12.92
CA MET A 566 18.75 3.84 13.42
C MET A 566 18.96 3.59 14.91
N MET A 567 20.21 3.36 15.32
CA MET A 567 20.56 3.33 16.74
C MET A 567 20.09 4.62 17.42
N ARG A 568 19.39 4.47 18.55
CA ARG A 568 18.90 5.58 19.39
C ARG A 568 20.01 6.20 20.24
#